data_AF-A0A7J6UUV3-F1
#
_entry.id   AF-A0A7J6UUV3-F1
#
_cell.length_a   1.000
_cell.length_b   1.000
_cell.length_c   1.000
_cell.angle_alpha   90.00
_cell.angle_beta   90.00
_cell.angle_gamma   90.00
#
_symmetry.space_group_name_H-M   'P 1'
#
loop_
_entity.id
_entity.type
_entity.pdbx_description
1 polymer ?
#
loop_
_entity_poly.entity_id
_entity_poly.type
_entity_poly.pdbx_seq_one_letter_code
_entity_poly.pdbx_strand_id
1 'polypeptide(L)'
;MAIKMNNKAVMFLSIVLMLSLLLSISMADTRLLGEDIKAKTPSCDAVLGVQTGDTCFEFAQYGNMTARAFSALNPNLNCNDLFV
;
A
#
# COMPACT_ATOMS: atom_id res chain seq x y z
N MET A 1 -33.86 33.98 27.24
CA MET A 1 -35.08 33.68 26.44
C MET A 1 -34.99 32.21 26.02
N ALA A 2 -35.77 31.33 26.66
CA ALA A 2 -35.76 29.91 26.32
C ALA A 2 -36.62 29.70 25.06
N ILE A 3 -36.01 29.24 23.96
CA ILE A 3 -36.74 28.93 22.73
C ILE A 3 -37.40 27.57 22.93
N LYS A 4 -38.73 27.55 23.09
CA LYS A 4 -39.52 26.32 23.19
C LYS A 4 -39.64 25.69 21.80
N MET A 5 -38.75 24.76 21.50
CA MET A 5 -38.75 24.03 20.23
C MET A 5 -39.81 22.93 20.25
N ASN A 6 -40.56 22.78 19.16
CA ASN A 6 -41.51 21.68 18.98
C ASN A 6 -40.75 20.40 18.57
N ASN A 7 -41.21 19.22 19.01
CA ASN A 7 -40.58 17.92 18.73
C ASN A 7 -40.36 17.67 17.23
N LYS A 8 -41.27 18.15 16.37
CA LYS A 8 -41.07 18.08 14.90
C LYS A 8 -39.87 18.91 14.46
N ALA A 9 -39.73 20.14 14.97
CA ALA A 9 -38.60 21.02 14.65
C ALA A 9 -37.28 20.45 15.20
N VAL A 10 -37.30 19.82 16.38
CA VAL A 10 -36.15 19.11 16.93
C VAL A 10 -35.76 17.92 16.05
N MET A 11 -36.72 17.12 15.60
CA MET A 11 -36.43 16.00 14.68
C MET A 11 -35.85 16.49 13.34
N PHE A 12 -36.40 17.54 12.76
CA PHE A 12 -35.85 18.12 11.54
C PHE A 12 -34.42 18.63 11.74
N LEU A 13 -34.15 19.35 12.84
CA LEU A 13 -32.81 19.83 13.16
C LEU A 13 -31.83 18.67 13.36
N SER A 14 -32.23 17.62 14.09
CA SER A 14 -31.41 16.42 14.29
C SER A 14 -31.08 15.73 12.97
N ILE A 15 -32.05 15.58 12.07
CA ILE A 15 -31.81 14.98 10.75
C ILE A 15 -30.82 15.82 9.94
N VAL A 16 -30.98 17.15 9.91
CA VAL A 16 -30.06 18.07 9.21
C VAL A 16 -28.63 17.96 9.77
N LEU A 17 -28.48 17.88 11.09
CA LEU A 17 -27.17 17.70 11.73
C LEU A 17 -26.52 16.37 11.37
N MET A 18 -27.29 15.27 11.37
CA MET A 18 -26.78 13.95 10.98
C MET A 18 -26.34 13.90 9.52
N LEU A 19 -27.14 14.48 8.61
CA LEU A 19 -26.79 14.55 7.18
C LEU A 19 -25.54 15.41 6.96
N SER A 20 -25.40 16.52 7.69
CA SER A 20 -24.22 17.39 7.61
C SER A 20 -22.95 16.67 8.07
N LEU A 21 -23.05 15.86 9.14
CA LEU A 21 -21.95 15.02 9.61
C LEU A 21 -21.56 13.95 8.58
N LEU A 22 -22.55 13.26 7.99
CA LEU A 22 -22.33 12.26 6.93
C LEU A 22 -21.62 12.88 5.71
N LEU A 23 -22.03 14.08 5.28
CA LEU A 23 -21.39 14.78 4.17
C LEU A 23 -19.95 15.18 4.47
N SER A 24 -19.66 15.58 5.71
CA SER A 24 -18.29 15.93 6.13
C SER A 24 -17.34 14.73 6.11
N ILE A 25 -17.83 13.52 6.44
CA ILE A 25 -17.03 12.28 6.36
C ILE A 25 -16.79 11.87 4.91
N SER A 26 -17.76 12.05 4.02
CA SER A 26 -17.61 11.74 2.59
C SER A 26 -16.62 12.66 1.86
N MET A 27 -16.44 13.89 2.34
CA MET A 27 -15.44 14.84 1.82
C MET A 27 -14.10 14.77 2.55
N ALA A 28 -14.02 14.02 3.65
CA ALA A 28 -12.77 13.72 4.31
C ALA A 28 -12.03 12.65 3.51
N ASP A 29 -11.24 13.08 2.51
CA ASP A 29 -10.16 12.26 1.99
C ASP A 29 -9.33 11.79 3.18
N THR A 30 -9.36 10.49 3.48
CA THR A 30 -8.67 9.91 4.62
C THR A 30 -7.17 9.86 4.30
N ARG A 31 -6.50 11.01 4.40
CA ARG A 31 -5.03 11.10 4.40
C ARG A 31 -4.46 10.79 5.79
N LEU A 32 -5.09 9.88 6.51
CA LEU A 32 -4.72 9.49 7.87
C LEU A 32 -3.46 8.60 7.90
N LEU A 33 -2.95 8.16 6.75
CA LEU A 33 -1.63 7.56 6.61
C LEU A 33 -0.75 8.43 5.72
N GLY A 34 -0.65 9.71 6.08
CA GLY A 34 0.48 10.55 5.72
C GLY A 34 1.69 10.25 6.60
N GLU A 35 1.90 8.98 6.97
CA GLU A 35 3.25 8.55 7.24
C GLU A 35 3.94 8.59 5.88
N ASP A 36 5.08 9.26 5.82
CA ASP A 36 6.00 9.13 4.72
C ASP A 36 6.26 7.63 4.52
N ILE A 37 5.46 6.97 3.68
CA ILE A 37 5.89 5.78 2.97
C ILE A 37 6.92 6.30 1.98
N LYS A 38 8.06 6.79 2.49
CA LYS A 38 9.33 6.69 1.81
C LYS A 38 9.33 5.23 1.39
N ALA A 39 9.06 5.00 0.09
CA ALA A 39 8.85 3.68 -0.46
C ALA A 39 9.90 2.79 0.17
N LYS A 40 9.47 1.87 1.06
CA LYS A 40 10.41 1.10 1.86
C LYS A 40 11.27 0.39 0.84
N THR A 41 12.50 0.87 0.67
CA THR A 41 13.42 0.30 -0.30
C THR A 41 13.55 -1.16 0.10
N PRO A 42 13.23 -2.10 -0.79
CA PRO A 42 13.30 -3.51 -0.44
C PRO A 42 14.71 -3.78 0.09
N SER A 43 14.80 -4.25 1.34
CA SER A 43 16.05 -4.74 1.90
C SER A 43 16.22 -6.19 1.45
N CYS A 44 17.35 -6.50 0.85
CA CYS A 44 17.69 -7.89 0.57
C CYS A 44 18.17 -8.54 1.87
N ASP A 45 17.49 -9.61 2.30
CA ASP A 45 17.88 -10.37 3.49
C ASP A 45 19.10 -11.27 3.22
N ALA A 46 19.39 -11.57 1.95
CA ALA A 46 20.53 -12.37 1.53
C ALA A 46 21.01 -11.97 0.12
N VAL A 47 22.30 -12.22 -0.13
CA VAL A 47 22.93 -12.18 -1.45
C VAL A 47 23.61 -13.53 -1.65
N LEU A 48 23.23 -14.26 -2.69
CA LEU A 48 23.75 -15.60 -2.99
C LEU A 48 24.68 -15.52 -4.20
N GLY A 49 25.88 -16.10 -4.07
CA GLY A 49 26.78 -16.30 -5.20
C GLY A 49 26.29 -17.45 -6.07
N VAL A 50 26.56 -17.34 -7.37
CA VAL A 50 26.28 -18.39 -8.35
C VAL A 50 27.45 -19.38 -8.43
N GLN A 51 27.19 -20.59 -8.88
CA GLN A 51 28.16 -21.62 -9.23
C GLN A 51 28.05 -22.00 -10.70
N THR A 52 29.05 -22.72 -11.22
CA THR A 52 29.01 -23.23 -12.59
C THR A 52 27.81 -24.15 -12.80
N GLY A 53 26.94 -23.78 -13.74
CA GLY A 53 25.73 -24.54 -14.07
C GLY A 53 24.44 -23.94 -13.51
N ASP A 54 24.54 -22.97 -12.59
CA ASP A 54 23.37 -22.29 -12.05
C ASP A 54 22.63 -21.47 -13.11
N THR A 55 21.32 -21.31 -12.89
CA THR A 55 20.45 -20.49 -13.74
C THR A 55 19.65 -19.47 -12.91
N CYS A 56 19.35 -18.31 -13.50
CA CYS A 56 18.41 -17.36 -12.90
C CYS A 56 17.03 -17.98 -12.61
N PHE A 57 16.62 -18.99 -13.39
CA PHE A 57 15.35 -19.67 -13.19
C PHE A 57 15.33 -20.45 -11.87
N GLU A 58 16.41 -21.13 -11.52
CA GLU A 58 16.54 -21.84 -10.24
C GLU A 58 16.51 -20.88 -9.05
N PHE A 59 17.22 -19.74 -9.14
CA PHE A 59 17.17 -18.71 -8.09
C PHE A 59 15.79 -18.05 -7.95
N ALA A 60 15.08 -17.81 -9.05
CA ALA A 60 13.71 -17.31 -9.01
C ALA A 60 12.76 -18.32 -8.34
N GLN A 61 12.91 -19.62 -8.63
CA GLN A 61 12.15 -20.67 -7.96
C GLN A 61 12.51 -20.80 -6.48
N TYR A 62 13.80 -20.71 -6.14
CA TYR A 62 14.28 -20.75 -4.75
C TYR A 62 13.65 -19.63 -3.91
N GLY A 63 13.56 -18.42 -4.47
CA GLY A 63 12.87 -17.29 -3.85
C GLY A 63 11.35 -17.29 -4.02
N ASN A 64 10.76 -18.38 -4.54
CA ASN A 64 9.33 -18.53 -4.82
C ASN A 64 8.72 -17.33 -5.56
N MET A 65 9.44 -16.81 -6.57
CA MET A 65 9.07 -15.59 -7.29
C MET A 65 9.00 -15.81 -8.80
N THR A 66 8.22 -14.96 -9.47
CA THR A 66 8.17 -14.97 -10.94
C THR A 66 9.48 -14.44 -11.53
N ALA A 67 9.81 -14.83 -12.77
CA ALA A 67 10.97 -14.29 -13.48
C ALA A 67 10.94 -12.75 -13.57
N ARG A 68 9.76 -12.16 -13.79
CA ARG A 68 9.58 -10.70 -13.80
C ARG A 68 9.95 -10.07 -12.45
N ALA A 69 9.51 -10.67 -11.34
CA ALA A 69 9.84 -10.18 -10.00
C ALA A 69 11.34 -10.31 -9.70
N PHE A 70 11.95 -11.43 -10.09
CA PHE A 70 13.39 -11.66 -9.95
C PHE A 70 14.22 -10.62 -10.70
N SER A 71 13.89 -10.33 -11.96
CA SER A 71 14.57 -9.29 -12.75
C SER A 71 14.35 -7.89 -12.20
N ALA A 72 13.18 -7.60 -11.64
CA ALA A 72 12.91 -6.30 -11.02
C ALA A 72 13.76 -6.05 -9.76
N LEU A 73 14.07 -7.11 -9.00
CA LEU A 73 14.97 -7.05 -7.85
C LEU A 73 16.45 -6.99 -8.27
N ASN A 74 16.80 -7.52 -9.45
CA ASN A 74 18.17 -7.61 -9.95
C ASN A 74 18.32 -6.94 -11.34
N PRO A 75 18.06 -5.63 -11.47
CA PRO A 75 17.90 -4.96 -12.78
C PRO A 75 19.16 -4.98 -13.66
N ASN A 76 20.33 -5.25 -13.09
CA ASN A 76 21.62 -5.25 -13.79
C ASN A 76 22.20 -6.66 -14.00
N LEU A 77 21.48 -7.72 -13.59
CA LEU A 77 21.96 -9.09 -13.73
C LEU A 77 21.73 -9.61 -15.15
N ASN A 78 22.79 -10.09 -15.79
CA ASN A 78 22.72 -10.77 -17.08
C ASN A 78 22.62 -12.29 -16.88
N CYS A 79 21.43 -12.86 -17.08
CA CYS A 79 21.20 -14.30 -16.91
C CYS A 79 21.91 -15.21 -17.93
N ASN A 80 22.47 -14.64 -19.01
CA ASN A 80 23.27 -15.39 -19.99
C ASN A 80 24.77 -15.35 -19.69
N ASP A 81 25.20 -14.55 -18.70
CA ASP A 81 26.60 -14.32 -18.38
C ASP A 81 26.75 -14.13 -16.86
N LEU A 82 26.51 -15.22 -16.13
CA LEU A 82 26.61 -15.24 -14.67
C LEU A 82 28.08 -15.37 -14.24
N PHE A 83 28.51 -14.53 -13.31
CA PHE A 83 29.88 -14.47 -12.81
C PHE A 83 30.07 -15.37 -11.59
N VAL A 84 30.96 -16.35 -11.68
CA VAL A 84 31.36 -17.28 -10.61
C VAL A 84 32.66 -16.84 -9.97
#